data_AF-A0AAI9GH12-F1
#
_entry.id   AF-A0AAI9GH12-F1
#
_cell.length_a   1.000
_cell.length_b   1.000
_cell.length_c   1.000
_cell.angle_alpha   90.00
_cell.angle_beta   90.00
_cell.angle_gamma   90.00
#
_symmetry.space_group_name_H-M   'P 1'
#
loop_
_entity.id
_entity.type
_entity.pdbx_description
1 polymer ?
#
loop_
_entity_poly.entity_id
_entity_poly.type
_entity_poly.pdbx_seq_one_letter_code
_entity_poly.pdbx_strand_id
1 'polypeptide(L)'
;MTTLFKASEHAIAAARSAREAIRQGFDKPTAGLAAGMTQANMIALPCDWAFDFLLYAQRNPKSCPVLDVCEAGSWQTVLAEGADLRTDIPRYRVWRNGKLETEITDATEIYRDHPDLVTFLIGCSFTFETSMMEAGIDVRHISDNTNVPMYKTNRLCRPAGRLQG
;
A
#
# COMPACT_ATOMS: atom_id res chain seq x y z
N MET A 1 -12.28 17.91 17.36
CA MET A 1 -10.92 17.89 16.79
C MET A 1 -10.35 16.51 17.06
N THR A 2 -10.25 15.66 16.05
CA THR A 2 -9.62 14.35 16.20
C THR A 2 -8.14 14.60 16.42
N THR A 3 -7.65 14.36 17.64
CA THR A 3 -6.21 14.40 17.93
C THR A 3 -5.59 13.34 17.04
N LEU A 4 -4.89 13.75 15.97
CA LEU A 4 -4.08 12.83 15.19
C LEU A 4 -3.01 12.30 16.13
N PHE A 5 -3.14 11.05 16.56
CA PHE A 5 -2.14 10.39 17.38
C PHE A 5 -0.85 10.34 16.57
N LYS A 6 0.16 11.11 17.00
CA LYS A 6 1.51 11.00 16.44
C LYS A 6 2.07 9.66 16.86
N ALA A 7 2.63 8.90 15.91
CA ALA A 7 3.35 7.68 16.21
C ALA A 7 4.50 7.96 17.18
N SER A 8 4.77 7.02 18.08
CA SER A 8 5.93 7.10 18.97
C SER A 8 7.23 6.95 18.18
N GLU A 9 8.33 7.50 18.70
CA GLU A 9 9.67 7.31 18.10
C GLU A 9 10.02 5.82 17.97
N HIS A 10 9.60 5.02 18.95
CA HIS A 10 9.77 3.57 18.92
C HIS A 10 9.03 2.91 17.75
N ALA A 11 7.77 3.30 17.50
CA ALA A 11 6.97 2.78 16.39
C ALA A 11 7.58 3.18 15.03
N ILE A 12 8.06 4.42 14.91
CA ILE A 12 8.74 4.92 13.71
C ILE A 12 10.04 4.14 13.45
N ALA A 13 10.83 3.88 14.49
CA ALA A 13 12.05 3.10 14.39
C ALA A 13 11.76 1.65 13.96
N ALA A 14 10.73 1.01 14.54
CA ALA A 14 10.31 -0.33 14.14
C ALA A 14 9.89 -0.40 12.66
N ALA A 15 9.13 0.59 12.18
CA ALA A 15 8.77 0.67 10.76
C ALA A 15 9.97 0.87 9.83
N ARG A 16 10.98 1.64 10.25
CA ARG A 16 12.23 1.79 9.49
C ARG A 16 12.98 0.45 9.41
N SER A 17 13.17 -0.22 10.54
CA SER A 17 13.83 -1.54 10.59
C SER A 17 13.09 -2.58 9.75
N ALA A 18 11.75 -2.56 9.74
CA ALA A 18 10.96 -3.47 8.91
C ALA A 18 11.23 -3.24 7.41
N ARG A 19 11.22 -1.99 6.94
CA ARG A 19 11.56 -1.66 5.53
C ARG A 19 12.98 -2.05 5.18
N GLU A 20 13.93 -1.86 6.09
CA GLU A 20 15.32 -2.26 5.88
C GLU A 20 15.48 -3.78 5.78
N ALA A 21 14.79 -4.55 6.63
CA ALA A 21 14.76 -6.01 6.54
C ALA A 21 14.14 -6.49 5.21
N ILE A 22 13.09 -5.82 4.73
CA ILE A 22 12.46 -6.08 3.43
C ILE A 22 13.45 -5.83 2.29
N ARG A 23 14.13 -4.69 2.31
CA ARG A 23 15.18 -4.35 1.34
C ARG A 23 16.32 -5.37 1.32
N GLN A 24 16.57 -6.05 2.44
CA GLN A 24 17.56 -7.12 2.58
C GLN A 24 17.01 -8.53 2.24
N GLY A 25 15.76 -8.64 1.79
CA GLY A 25 15.18 -9.89 1.28
C GLY A 25 14.08 -10.51 2.15
N PHE A 26 13.53 -9.80 3.14
CA PHE A 26 12.32 -10.27 3.84
C PHE A 26 11.11 -10.25 2.89
N ASP A 27 10.60 -11.43 2.54
CA ASP A 27 9.44 -11.66 1.67
C ASP A 27 8.36 -12.50 2.39
N LYS A 28 7.77 -11.93 3.44
CA LYS A 28 6.67 -12.52 4.22
C LYS A 28 5.60 -11.45 4.52
N PRO A 29 4.40 -11.83 5.00
CA PRO A 29 3.36 -10.88 5.37
C PRO A 29 3.86 -9.78 6.32
N THR A 30 3.36 -8.56 6.12
CA THR A 30 3.75 -7.37 6.92
C THR A 30 2.90 -7.14 8.15
N ALA A 31 1.83 -7.93 8.33
CA ALA A 31 0.94 -7.81 9.48
C ALA A 31 1.73 -7.92 10.79
N GLY A 32 1.57 -6.93 11.67
CA GLY A 32 2.25 -6.90 12.97
C GLY A 32 3.73 -6.52 12.97
N LEU A 33 4.39 -6.26 11.82
CA LEU A 33 5.83 -5.92 11.80
C LEU A 33 6.16 -4.57 12.48
N ALA A 34 5.23 -3.62 12.44
CA ALA A 34 5.39 -2.31 13.06
C ALA A 34 4.06 -1.84 13.66
N ALA A 35 3.76 -2.32 14.87
CA ALA A 35 2.52 -1.98 15.57
C ALA A 35 2.38 -0.45 15.77
N GLY A 36 1.16 0.06 15.57
CA GLY A 36 0.86 1.49 15.68
C GLY A 36 1.29 2.34 14.47
N MET A 37 1.84 1.74 13.41
CA MET A 37 2.20 2.43 12.18
C MET A 37 1.21 2.12 11.05
N THR A 38 0.84 3.15 10.30
CA THR A 38 0.01 2.99 9.10
C THR A 38 0.74 2.15 8.06
N GLN A 39 0.07 1.10 7.60
CA GLN A 39 0.46 0.37 6.39
C GLN A 39 -0.40 0.81 5.21
N ALA A 40 0.18 0.79 4.02
CA ALA A 40 -0.48 1.22 2.79
C ALA A 40 -0.43 0.10 1.75
N ASN A 41 -1.49 0.01 0.95
CA ASN A 41 -1.45 -0.65 -0.34
C ASN A 41 -0.75 0.27 -1.36
N MET A 42 -0.22 -0.31 -2.43
CA MET A 42 0.46 0.44 -3.49
C MET A 42 -0.07 0.05 -4.86
N ILE A 43 -0.22 1.05 -5.74
CA ILE A 43 -0.37 0.84 -7.17
C ILE A 43 0.46 1.89 -7.92
N ALA A 44 1.28 1.44 -8.87
CA ALA A 44 2.03 2.31 -9.77
C ALA A 44 1.54 2.11 -11.20
N LEU A 45 1.27 3.20 -11.90
CA LEU A 45 0.69 3.20 -13.25
C LEU A 45 1.45 4.20 -14.13
N PRO A 46 1.59 3.93 -15.45
CA PRO A 46 2.09 4.94 -16.38
C PRO A 46 1.29 6.23 -16.29
N CYS A 47 1.93 7.37 -16.57
CA CYS A 47 1.33 8.70 -16.36
C CYS A 47 -0.01 8.85 -17.11
N ASP A 48 -0.12 8.26 -18.30
CA ASP A 48 -1.36 8.23 -19.09
C ASP A 48 -2.53 7.56 -18.36
N TRP A 49 -2.28 6.55 -17.51
CA TRP A 49 -3.31 5.89 -16.70
C TRP A 49 -3.52 6.53 -15.32
N ALA A 50 -2.55 7.31 -14.85
CA ALA A 50 -2.56 7.89 -13.52
C ALA A 50 -3.75 8.83 -13.30
N PHE A 51 -4.13 9.61 -14.31
CA PHE A 51 -5.31 10.49 -14.21
C PHE A 51 -6.61 9.71 -14.03
N ASP A 52 -6.80 8.63 -14.79
CA ASP A 52 -7.98 7.77 -14.67
C ASP A 52 -8.06 7.17 -13.27
N PHE A 53 -6.92 6.73 -12.71
CA PHE A 53 -6.88 6.18 -11.37
C PHE A 53 -7.10 7.23 -10.29
N LEU A 54 -6.53 8.43 -10.43
CA LEU A 54 -6.76 9.53 -9.48
C LEU A 54 -8.25 9.92 -9.43
N LEU A 55 -8.90 10.02 -10.60
CA LEU A 55 -10.34 10.28 -10.67
C LEU A 55 -11.15 9.09 -10.14
N TYR A 56 -10.71 7.85 -10.39
CA TYR A 56 -11.34 6.65 -9.84
C TYR A 56 -11.28 6.65 -8.31
N ALA A 57 -10.14 7.00 -7.72
CA ALA A 57 -9.98 7.09 -6.29
C ALA A 57 -10.82 8.22 -5.68
N GLN A 58 -10.83 9.39 -6.31
CA GLN A 58 -11.68 10.53 -5.92
C GLN A 58 -13.17 10.17 -5.92
N ARG A 59 -13.62 9.38 -6.89
CA ARG A 59 -15.02 8.91 -7.00
C ARG A 59 -15.35 7.80 -6.02
N ASN A 60 -14.36 7.04 -5.56
CA ASN A 60 -14.51 5.87 -4.72
C ASN A 60 -13.65 5.95 -3.44
N PRO A 61 -13.77 7.01 -2.62
CA PRO A 61 -12.81 7.30 -1.54
C PRO A 61 -12.85 6.28 -0.39
N LYS A 62 -13.91 5.47 -0.28
CA LYS A 62 -13.99 4.37 0.69
C LYS A 62 -13.19 3.15 0.25
N SER A 63 -13.18 2.86 -1.05
CA SER A 63 -12.49 1.70 -1.63
C SER A 63 -11.04 2.02 -1.97
N CYS A 64 -10.75 3.28 -2.33
CA CYS A 64 -9.44 3.75 -2.73
C CYS A 64 -9.06 5.04 -1.96
N PRO A 65 -8.93 5.00 -0.62
CA PRO A 65 -8.52 6.16 0.17
C PRO A 65 -7.04 6.48 -0.08
N VAL A 66 -6.73 7.44 -0.96
CA VAL A 66 -5.35 7.83 -1.27
C VAL A 66 -4.72 8.54 -0.06
N LEU A 67 -3.54 8.09 0.36
CA LEU A 67 -2.71 8.70 1.40
C LEU A 67 -1.65 9.62 0.81
N ASP A 68 -1.02 9.20 -0.30
CA ASP A 68 0.00 9.98 -1.00
C ASP A 68 0.05 9.60 -2.48
N VAL A 69 0.53 10.52 -3.32
CA VAL A 69 0.75 10.34 -4.75
C VAL A 69 2.17 10.83 -5.07
N CYS A 70 3.05 9.91 -5.44
CA CYS A 70 4.39 10.25 -5.90
C CYS A 70 4.32 10.75 -7.35
N GLU A 71 5.07 11.82 -7.65
CA GLU A 71 5.21 12.34 -9.02
C GLU A 71 5.75 11.28 -9.99
N ALA A 72 5.51 11.50 -11.29
CA ALA A 72 5.96 10.59 -12.35
C ALA A 72 7.48 10.34 -12.27
N GLY A 73 7.87 9.07 -12.22
CA GLY A 73 9.26 8.64 -12.10
C GLY A 73 9.83 8.68 -10.67
N SER A 74 9.10 9.25 -9.71
CA SER A 74 9.51 9.25 -8.31
C SER A 74 9.12 7.96 -7.60
N TRP A 75 10.05 7.44 -6.80
CA TRP A 75 9.85 6.31 -5.88
C TRP A 75 9.87 6.75 -4.41
N GLN A 76 9.93 8.07 -4.16
CA GLN A 76 9.97 8.65 -2.82
C GLN A 76 8.57 9.10 -2.40
N THR A 77 8.20 8.80 -1.16
CA THR A 77 6.93 9.23 -0.55
C THR A 77 7.22 10.12 0.65
N VAL A 78 6.34 11.11 0.88
CA VAL A 78 6.41 11.95 2.08
C VAL A 78 5.97 11.20 3.34
N LEU A 79 5.31 10.04 3.20
CA LEU A 79 4.82 9.24 4.33
C LEU A 79 5.95 8.54 5.10
N ALA A 80 7.11 8.35 4.47
CA ALA A 80 8.22 7.62 5.06
C ALA A 80 9.56 8.14 4.55
N GLU A 81 10.20 9.00 5.35
CA GLU A 81 11.53 9.53 5.05
C GLU A 81 12.55 8.40 4.82
N GLY A 82 13.33 8.52 3.74
CA GLY A 82 14.35 7.54 3.34
C GLY A 82 13.79 6.20 2.82
N ALA A 83 12.47 6.08 2.64
CA ALA A 83 11.89 4.90 2.01
C ALA A 83 12.17 4.88 0.50
N ASP A 84 12.29 3.68 -0.04
CA ASP A 84 12.39 3.42 -1.47
C ASP A 84 11.27 2.46 -1.88
N LEU A 85 10.23 2.98 -2.55
CA LEU A 85 9.05 2.20 -2.93
C LEU A 85 9.33 1.06 -3.91
N ARG A 86 10.55 0.99 -4.46
CA ARG A 86 10.96 -0.09 -5.36
C ARG A 86 11.46 -1.32 -4.61
N THR A 87 11.89 -1.15 -3.35
CA THR A 87 12.56 -2.23 -2.58
C THR A 87 12.04 -2.39 -1.16
N ASP A 88 11.22 -1.48 -0.64
CA ASP A 88 10.76 -1.51 0.76
C ASP A 88 9.40 -2.22 0.96
N ILE A 89 8.85 -2.83 -0.09
CA ILE A 89 7.67 -3.70 -0.02
C ILE A 89 8.11 -5.15 -0.29
N PRO A 90 7.67 -6.13 0.51
CA PRO A 90 8.20 -7.50 0.43
C PRO A 90 8.01 -8.16 -0.93
N ARG A 91 6.88 -7.84 -1.58
CA ARG A 91 6.50 -8.43 -2.87
C ARG A 91 5.61 -7.49 -3.66
N TYR A 92 5.88 -7.45 -4.96
CA TYR A 92 5.14 -6.70 -5.97
C TYR A 92 4.44 -7.66 -6.92
N ARG A 93 3.31 -7.22 -7.45
CA ARG A 93 2.60 -7.89 -8.53
C ARG A 93 2.72 -7.06 -9.80
N VAL A 94 3.27 -7.65 -10.85
CA VAL A 94 3.40 -7.01 -12.16
C VAL A 94 2.21 -7.42 -13.02
N TRP A 95 1.48 -6.43 -13.51
CA TRP A 95 0.27 -6.62 -14.31
C TRP A 95 0.52 -6.18 -15.76
N ARG A 96 0.15 -7.03 -16.72
CA ARG A 96 0.15 -6.68 -18.15
C ARG A 96 -1.18 -7.07 -18.78
N ASN A 97 -1.75 -6.15 -19.56
CA ASN A 97 -3.04 -6.37 -20.25
C ASN A 97 -4.15 -6.89 -19.31
N GLY A 98 -4.21 -6.36 -18.08
CA GLY A 98 -5.21 -6.74 -17.08
C GLY A 98 -5.02 -8.13 -16.45
N LYS A 99 -3.86 -8.78 -16.66
CA LYS A 99 -3.53 -10.09 -16.09
C LYS A 99 -2.27 -9.99 -15.23
N LEU A 100 -2.24 -10.76 -14.14
CA LEU A 100 -1.03 -10.94 -13.34
C LEU A 100 -0.02 -11.71 -14.18
N GLU A 101 1.13 -11.10 -14.47
CA GLU A 101 2.20 -11.71 -15.25
C GLU A 101 3.21 -12.41 -14.33
N THR A 102 3.68 -11.71 -13.30
CA THR A 102 4.70 -12.22 -12.38
C THR A 102 4.62 -11.56 -11.01
N GLU A 103 5.29 -12.16 -10.03
CA GLU A 103 5.56 -11.59 -8.72
C GLU A 103 7.08 -11.42 -8.55
N ILE A 104 7.50 -10.26 -8.03
CA ILE A 104 8.91 -9.89 -7.84
C ILE A 104 9.09 -9.31 -6.43
N THR A 105 10.31 -9.33 -5.90
CA THR A 105 10.65 -8.74 -4.59
C THR A 105 11.42 -7.41 -4.71
N ASP A 106 11.79 -7.02 -5.94
CA ASP A 106 12.46 -5.76 -6.25
C ASP A 106 11.89 -5.20 -7.56
N ALA A 107 11.29 -4.00 -7.50
CA ALA A 107 10.66 -3.33 -8.63
C ALA A 107 11.57 -2.29 -9.32
N THR A 108 12.86 -2.26 -8.99
CA THR A 108 13.82 -1.26 -9.51
C THR A 108 13.90 -1.29 -11.04
N GLU A 109 13.91 -2.47 -11.65
CA GLU A 109 13.93 -2.61 -13.12
C GLU A 109 12.64 -2.10 -13.76
N ILE A 110 11.48 -2.37 -13.15
CA ILE A 110 10.18 -1.88 -13.64
C ILE A 110 10.14 -0.34 -13.67
N TYR A 111 10.60 0.32 -12.60
CA TYR A 111 10.68 1.78 -12.54
C TYR A 111 11.70 2.37 -13.50
N ARG A 112 12.77 1.62 -13.81
CA ARG A 112 13.76 2.03 -14.82
C ARG A 112 13.17 1.99 -16.22
N ASP A 113 12.43 0.93 -16.55
CA ASP A 113 11.84 0.72 -17.86
C ASP A 113 10.62 1.62 -18.11
N HIS A 114 9.93 2.04 -17.04
CA HIS A 114 8.79 2.95 -17.06
C HIS A 114 9.07 4.21 -16.22
N PRO A 115 9.89 5.15 -16.73
CA PRO A 115 10.30 6.34 -15.97
C PRO A 115 9.16 7.35 -15.75
N ASP A 116 7.96 7.07 -16.28
CA ASP A 116 6.75 7.88 -16.14
C ASP A 116 5.74 7.31 -15.14
N LEU A 117 6.11 6.26 -14.37
CA LEU A 117 5.22 5.68 -13.37
C LEU A 117 4.85 6.71 -12.29
N VAL A 118 3.55 6.87 -12.05
CA VAL A 118 2.96 7.59 -10.92
C VAL A 118 2.54 6.57 -9.88
N THR A 119 2.97 6.77 -8.64
CA THR A 119 2.74 5.81 -7.55
C THR A 119 1.70 6.33 -6.58
N PHE A 120 0.68 5.53 -6.30
CA PHE A 120 -0.37 5.84 -5.33
C PHE A 120 -0.21 4.93 -4.12
N LEU A 121 -0.10 5.54 -2.94
CA LEU A 121 -0.22 4.85 -1.67
C LEU A 121 -1.64 4.98 -1.16
N ILE A 122 -2.29 3.84 -0.96
CA ILE A 122 -3.71 3.74 -0.61
C ILE A 122 -3.83 3.19 0.80
N GLY A 123 -4.68 3.82 1.61
CA GLY A 123 -4.92 3.42 2.98
C GLY A 123 -5.34 1.97 3.11
N CYS A 124 -4.88 1.33 4.18
CA CYS A 124 -5.25 -0.03 4.54
C CYS A 124 -6.10 -0.05 5.82
N SER A 125 -6.98 -1.05 5.90
CA SER A 125 -7.77 -1.39 7.09
C SER A 125 -6.91 -1.70 8.32
N PHE A 126 -5.63 -2.01 8.13
CA PHE A 126 -4.71 -2.39 9.21
C PHE A 126 -4.52 -1.31 10.29
N THR A 127 -4.91 -0.07 9.99
CA THR A 127 -4.91 1.03 10.97
C THR A 127 -5.95 0.87 12.09
N PHE A 128 -7.10 0.22 11.85
CA PHE A 128 -8.10 0.00 12.91
C PHE A 128 -7.91 -1.31 13.67
N GLU A 129 -7.12 -2.26 13.16
CA GLU A 129 -6.87 -3.55 13.81
C GLU A 129 -6.17 -3.38 15.16
N THR A 130 -5.21 -2.44 15.24
CA THR A 130 -4.54 -2.11 16.51
C THR A 130 -5.55 -1.64 17.54
N SER A 131 -6.41 -0.68 17.19
CA SER A 131 -7.45 -0.18 18.11
C SER A 131 -8.50 -1.24 18.46
N MET A 132 -8.83 -2.15 17.54
CA MET A 132 -9.70 -3.29 17.85
C MET A 132 -9.08 -4.22 18.88
N MET A 133 -7.81 -4.59 18.71
CA MET A 133 -7.08 -5.43 19.66
C MET A 133 -6.91 -4.76 21.03
N GLU A 134 -6.59 -3.45 21.06
CA GLU A 134 -6.53 -2.67 22.29
C GLU A 134 -7.86 -2.62 23.05
N ALA A 135 -8.99 -2.63 22.31
CA ALA A 135 -10.32 -2.72 22.87
C ALA A 135 -10.75 -4.15 23.26
N GLY A 136 -9.87 -5.14 23.13
CA GLY A 136 -10.15 -6.54 23.44
C GLY A 136 -10.94 -7.30 22.36
N ILE A 137 -10.98 -6.78 21.13
CA ILE A 137 -11.62 -7.44 19.99
C ILE A 137 -10.58 -8.24 19.19
N ASP A 138 -10.75 -9.55 19.13
CA ASP A 138 -9.89 -10.46 18.37
C ASP A 138 -9.97 -10.20 16.85
N VAL A 139 -8.80 -10.03 16.23
CA VAL A 139 -8.64 -9.93 14.78
C VAL A 139 -8.17 -11.29 14.28
N ARG A 140 -9.13 -12.13 13.87
CA ARG A 140 -8.92 -13.58 13.64
C ARG A 140 -7.72 -13.93 12.76
N HIS A 141 -7.50 -13.20 11.66
CA HIS A 141 -6.41 -13.52 10.75
C HIS A 141 -5.03 -13.25 11.37
N ILE A 142 -4.91 -12.29 12.30
CA ILE A 142 -3.69 -12.06 13.08
C ILE A 142 -3.46 -13.25 14.01
N SER A 143 -4.49 -13.66 14.77
CA SER A 143 -4.44 -14.81 15.67
C SER A 143 -4.08 -16.11 14.95
N ASP A 144 -4.58 -16.30 13.73
CA ASP A 144 -4.32 -17.48 12.90
C ASP A 144 -3.03 -17.37 12.07
N ASN A 145 -2.30 -16.25 12.14
CA ASN A 145 -1.12 -15.95 11.32
C ASN A 145 -1.37 -16.15 9.81
N THR A 146 -2.50 -15.63 9.34
CA THR A 146 -2.95 -15.68 7.94
C THR A 146 -3.23 -14.28 7.40
N ASN A 147 -3.32 -14.17 6.08
CA ASN A 147 -3.78 -12.93 5.45
C ASN A 147 -5.28 -12.75 5.65
N VAL A 148 -5.71 -11.51 5.88
CA VAL A 148 -7.14 -11.17 5.93
C VAL A 148 -7.87 -11.66 4.68
N PRO A 149 -9.02 -12.34 4.81
CA PRO A 149 -9.78 -12.78 3.65
C PRO A 149 -10.36 -11.58 2.90
N MET A 150 -10.10 -11.54 1.59
CA MET A 150 -10.60 -10.49 0.69
C MET A 150 -11.48 -11.11 -0.40
N TYR A 151 -12.63 -10.50 -0.67
CA TYR A 151 -13.62 -11.01 -1.63
C TYR A 151 -13.93 -9.97 -2.69
N LYS A 152 -14.00 -10.40 -3.95
CA LYS A 152 -14.59 -9.59 -5.03
C LYS A 152 -16.11 -9.61 -4.87
N THR A 153 -16.71 -8.43 -4.77
CA THR A 153 -18.17 -8.29 -4.59
C THR A 153 -18.88 -8.01 -5.92
N ASN A 154 -20.20 -7.91 -5.88
CA ASN A 154 -21.04 -7.42 -6.98
C ASN A 154 -21.39 -5.91 -6.85
N ARG A 155 -20.76 -5.19 -5.91
CA ARG A 155 -20.97 -3.76 -5.69
C ARG A 155 -19.97 -2.98 -6.53
N LEU A 156 -20.44 -2.46 -7.66
CA LEU A 156 -19.61 -1.70 -8.58
C LEU A 156 -19.17 -0.37 -7.97
N CYS A 157 -17.90 -0.03 -8.18
CA CYS A 157 -17.40 1.31 -8.00
C CYS A 157 -17.96 2.24 -9.09
N ARG A 158 -17.95 3.53 -8.82
CA ARG A 158 -18.26 4.54 -9.83
C ARG A 158 -17.09 4.59 -10.85
N PRO A 159 -17.34 4.35 -12.15
CA PRO A 159 -16.27 4.29 -13.15
C PRO A 159 -15.58 5.64 -13.34
N ALA A 160 -14.36 5.64 -13.88
CA ALA A 160 -13.58 6.83 -14.22
C ALA A 160 -12.67 6.56 -15.41
N GLY A 161 -12.84 7.32 -16.50
CA GLY A 161 -12.07 7.10 -17.73
C GLY A 161 -12.22 5.65 -18.22
N ARG A 162 -11.09 4.97 -18.40
CA ARG A 162 -11.03 3.55 -18.81
C ARG A 162 -11.28 2.57 -17.66
N LEU A 163 -11.28 3.03 -16.41
CA LEU A 163 -11.36 2.17 -15.23
C LEU A 163 -12.79 1.96 -14.76
N GLN A 164 -13.12 0.69 -14.54
CA GLN A 164 -14.39 0.22 -13.98
C GLN A 164 -14.18 -1.12 -13.28
N GLY A 165 -14.94 -1.39 -12.21
CA GLY A 165 -14.83 -2.63 -11.45
C GLY A 165 -15.73 -2.68 -10.21
#